data_AF-A0A4Y2B618-F1
#
_entry.id   AF-A0A4Y2B618-F1
#
_cell.length_a   1.000
_cell.length_b   1.000
_cell.length_c   1.000
_cell.angle_alpha   90.00
_cell.angle_beta   90.00
_cell.angle_gamma   90.00
#
_symmetry.space_group_name_H-M   'P 1'
#
loop_
_entity.id
_entity.type
_entity.pdbx_description
1 polymer ?
#
loop_
_entity_poly.entity_id
_entity_poly.type
_entity_poly.pdbx_seq_one_letter_code
_entity_poly.pdbx_strand_id
1 'polypeptide(L)'
;MRLVATAARCRTDYSHHPILFFVGNSDNDLADNHAKLATTDGENMNVQTPLSCVKFKITKKLMKDWQYNWKIMTQIRGRGPGVFLPCVNKKLLVHNKCLVYFLTGHGRFPCHLHRFKKPNSHLCPCGRPGDADHYGFHCPLIKRYHLKEPALNHRVEWFKKLLKNRECILRLAKIFRLCGDMCNRLNSLNPARVRIQVSQKLE
;
A
#
# COMPACT_ATOMS: atom_id res chain seq x y z
N MET A 1 20.10 28.11 -2.19
CA MET A 1 19.87 26.78 -2.79
C MET A 1 19.14 26.96 -4.11
N ARG A 2 19.83 26.76 -5.22
CA ARG A 2 19.30 26.86 -6.59
C ARG A 2 18.57 25.55 -6.94
N LEU A 3 17.43 25.65 -7.59
CA LEU A 3 16.72 24.51 -8.15
C LEU A 3 17.43 24.09 -9.44
N VAL A 4 17.93 22.86 -9.47
CA VAL A 4 18.20 22.14 -10.71
C VAL A 4 16.93 21.36 -10.99
N ALA A 5 16.10 21.87 -11.88
CA ALA A 5 14.95 21.14 -12.38
C ALA A 5 15.20 20.93 -13.87
N THR A 6 15.51 19.70 -14.21
CA THR A 6 15.73 19.34 -15.60
C THR A 6 14.41 18.94 -16.24
N ALA A 7 14.00 19.65 -17.29
CA ALA A 7 12.79 19.32 -18.03
C ALA A 7 13.12 19.03 -19.49
N ALA A 8 12.76 17.83 -19.96
CA ALA A 8 12.63 17.56 -21.38
C ALA A 8 11.32 18.20 -21.86
N ARG A 9 11.37 18.99 -22.95
CA ARG A 9 10.15 19.48 -23.62
C ARG A 9 9.36 18.28 -24.12
N CYS A 10 8.21 17.99 -23.50
CA CYS A 10 7.21 17.10 -24.09
C CYS A 10 6.07 17.97 -24.61
N ARG A 11 5.84 17.94 -25.94
CA ARG A 11 4.61 18.50 -26.54
C ARG A 11 3.41 17.74 -25.97
N THR A 12 2.35 18.50 -25.71
CA THR A 12 1.12 18.08 -25.05
C THR A 12 0.33 17.08 -25.87
N ASP A 13 0.05 15.91 -25.29
CA ASP A 13 -1.30 15.34 -25.24
C ASP A 13 -1.36 14.29 -24.11
N TYR A 14 -2.22 14.52 -23.11
CA TYR A 14 -2.38 13.60 -21.97
C TYR A 14 -3.64 12.75 -22.17
N SER A 15 -3.46 11.52 -22.63
CA SER A 15 -4.47 10.47 -22.49
C SER A 15 -4.23 9.72 -21.18
N HIS A 16 -5.18 9.81 -20.25
CA HIS A 16 -5.14 9.02 -19.02
C HIS A 16 -5.42 7.55 -19.34
N HIS A 17 -4.39 6.70 -19.34
CA HIS A 17 -4.54 5.25 -19.39
C HIS A 17 -4.04 4.62 -18.08
N PRO A 18 -4.76 3.64 -17.51
CA PRO A 18 -4.33 2.99 -16.27
C PRO A 18 -3.07 2.16 -16.52
N ILE A 19 -1.95 2.59 -15.94
CA ILE A 19 -0.68 1.86 -15.99
C ILE A 19 -0.79 0.63 -15.09
N LEU A 20 -0.81 -0.55 -15.70
CA LEU A 20 -0.67 -1.82 -14.98
C LEU A 20 0.82 -2.02 -14.63
N PHE A 21 1.10 -2.23 -13.33
CA PHE A 21 2.44 -2.53 -12.82
C PHE A 21 2.84 -3.97 -13.18
N PHE A 22 3.34 -4.16 -14.40
CA PHE A 22 4.08 -5.35 -14.80
C PHE A 22 5.51 -4.98 -15.19
N VAL A 23 6.48 -5.81 -14.78
CA VAL A 23 7.88 -5.70 -15.20
C VAL A 23 7.94 -5.91 -16.71
N GLY A 24 8.57 -4.97 -17.43
CA GLY A 24 8.79 -5.04 -18.88
C GLY A 24 7.83 -4.22 -19.75
N ASN A 25 7.13 -3.23 -19.18
CA ASN A 25 6.27 -2.34 -19.96
C ASN A 25 7.09 -1.18 -20.56
N SER A 26 7.10 -1.04 -21.88
CA SER A 26 7.89 -0.06 -22.64
C SER A 26 7.72 1.38 -22.16
N ASP A 27 6.54 1.72 -21.65
CA ASP A 27 6.23 3.07 -21.14
C ASP A 27 6.97 3.39 -19.83
N ASN A 28 7.17 2.39 -18.97
CA ASN A 28 7.93 2.57 -17.73
C ASN A 28 9.43 2.71 -18.02
N ASP A 29 9.93 1.95 -18.99
CA ASP A 29 11.32 2.03 -19.43
C ASP A 29 11.58 3.36 -20.16
N LEU A 30 10.61 3.86 -20.93
CA LEU A 30 10.66 5.19 -21.54
C LEU A 30 10.67 6.30 -20.49
N ALA A 31 9.81 6.23 -19.48
CA ALA A 31 9.80 7.19 -18.38
C ALA A 31 11.13 7.20 -17.59
N ASP A 32 11.71 6.02 -17.31
CA ASP A 32 13.00 5.88 -16.63
C ASP A 32 14.15 6.42 -17.48
N ASN A 33 14.13 6.17 -18.80
CA ASN A 33 15.10 6.72 -19.75
C ASN A 33 15.00 8.25 -19.84
N HIS A 34 13.79 8.82 -19.87
CA HIS A 34 13.62 10.27 -19.81
C HIS A 34 14.12 10.88 -18.51
N ALA A 35 13.93 10.21 -17.37
CA ALA A 35 14.49 10.65 -16.09
C ALA A 35 16.03 10.63 -16.09
N LYS A 36 16.65 9.59 -16.69
CA LYS A 36 18.11 9.49 -16.85
C LYS A 36 18.66 10.60 -17.74
N LEU A 37 18.06 10.85 -18.90
CA LEU A 37 18.46 11.91 -19.82
C LEU A 37 18.31 13.30 -19.20
N ALA A 38 17.28 13.49 -18.37
CA ALA A 38 17.12 14.70 -17.58
C ALA A 38 18.19 14.84 -16.47
N THR A 39 18.94 13.80 -16.15
CA THR A 39 20.05 13.93 -15.18
C THR A 39 21.36 14.33 -15.87
N THR A 40 21.52 13.99 -17.17
CA THR A 40 22.75 14.21 -17.95
C THR A 40 22.73 15.47 -18.81
N ASP A 41 21.61 15.77 -19.51
CA ASP A 41 21.64 16.68 -20.66
C ASP A 41 20.73 17.91 -20.57
N GLY A 42 19.94 18.06 -19.51
CA GLY A 42 18.95 19.14 -19.54
C GLY A 42 19.36 20.42 -18.82
N GLU A 43 18.67 21.49 -19.22
CA GLU A 43 19.03 22.86 -18.88
C GLU A 43 18.55 23.27 -17.49
N ASN A 44 19.42 23.99 -16.78
CA ASN A 44 19.10 24.58 -15.48
C ASN A 44 18.09 25.72 -15.63
N MET A 45 16.81 25.46 -15.32
CA MET A 45 15.81 26.52 -15.27
C MET A 45 15.89 27.30 -13.95
N ASN A 46 16.18 28.60 -14.03
CA ASN A 46 16.10 29.49 -12.88
C ASN A 46 14.64 29.82 -12.55
N VAL A 47 14.03 29.01 -11.68
CA VAL A 47 12.68 29.26 -11.19
C VAL A 47 12.73 30.37 -10.13
N GLN A 48 12.22 31.57 -10.44
CA GLN A 48 12.13 32.71 -9.51
C GLN A 48 11.25 32.44 -8.27
N THR A 49 10.51 31.34 -8.26
CA THR A 49 9.65 30.97 -7.14
C THR A 49 10.45 30.15 -6.11
N PRO A 50 10.43 30.52 -4.81
CA PRO A 50 11.06 29.73 -3.77
C PRO A 50 10.55 28.27 -3.77
N LEU A 51 11.46 27.31 -3.55
CA LEU A 51 11.14 25.88 -3.51
C LEU A 51 10.00 25.55 -2.53
N SER A 52 9.93 26.27 -1.41
CA SER A 52 8.86 26.16 -0.41
C SER A 52 7.48 26.46 -1.01
N CYS A 53 7.37 27.48 -1.86
CA CYS A 53 6.13 27.87 -2.52
C CYS A 53 5.69 26.83 -3.56
N VAL A 54 6.64 26.31 -4.35
CA VAL A 54 6.37 25.21 -5.30
C VAL A 54 5.91 23.96 -4.56
N LYS A 55 6.67 23.51 -3.55
CA LYS A 55 6.32 22.36 -2.70
C LYS A 55 4.96 22.53 -2.05
N PHE A 56 4.65 23.72 -1.52
CA PHE A 56 3.36 24.01 -0.90
C PHE A 56 2.21 23.87 -1.90
N LYS A 57 2.31 24.49 -3.08
CA LYS A 57 1.28 24.42 -4.12
C LYS A 57 1.02 22.99 -4.58
N ILE A 58 2.06 22.23 -4.89
CA ILE A 58 1.97 20.82 -5.29
C ILE A 58 1.32 20.00 -4.18
N THR A 59 1.82 20.14 -2.95
CA THR A 59 1.34 19.38 -1.80
C THR A 59 -0.12 19.68 -1.50
N LYS A 60 -0.54 20.95 -1.63
CA LYS A 60 -1.93 21.38 -1.42
C LYS A 60 -2.86 20.77 -2.47
N LYS A 61 -2.47 20.79 -3.75
CA LYS A 61 -3.25 20.17 -4.83
C LYS A 61 -3.37 18.66 -4.63
N LEU A 62 -2.24 17.97 -4.42
CA LEU A 62 -2.20 16.53 -4.20
C LEU A 62 -3.10 16.09 -3.03
N MET A 63 -3.16 16.87 -1.95
CA MET A 63 -4.04 16.54 -0.82
C MET A 63 -5.52 16.71 -1.13
N LYS A 64 -5.90 17.72 -1.91
CA LYS A 64 -7.29 17.88 -2.34
C LYS A 64 -7.72 16.73 -3.23
N ASP A 65 -6.91 16.40 -4.22
CA ASP A 65 -7.19 15.34 -5.19
C ASP A 65 -7.26 13.97 -4.49
N TRP A 66 -6.32 13.71 -3.58
CA TRP A 66 -6.34 12.48 -2.79
C TRP A 66 -7.57 12.41 -1.88
N GLN A 67 -7.92 13.49 -1.18
CA GLN A 67 -9.10 13.52 -0.33
C GLN A 67 -10.40 13.32 -1.11
N TYR A 68 -10.48 13.86 -2.33
CA TYR A 68 -11.60 13.66 -3.24
C TYR A 68 -11.72 12.17 -3.63
N ASN A 69 -10.64 11.58 -4.15
CA ASN A 69 -10.60 10.17 -4.52
C ASN A 69 -10.89 9.25 -3.32
N TRP A 70 -10.42 9.62 -2.13
CA TRP A 70 -10.67 8.88 -0.89
C TRP A 70 -12.15 8.82 -0.55
N LYS A 71 -12.87 9.95 -0.68
CA LYS A 71 -14.33 10.02 -0.46
C LYS A 71 -15.09 9.18 -1.48
N ILE A 72 -14.77 9.34 -2.77
CA ILE A 72 -15.40 8.58 -3.86
C ILE A 72 -15.22 7.08 -3.64
N MET A 73 -14.00 6.62 -3.37
CA MET A 73 -13.73 5.19 -3.15
C MET A 73 -14.47 4.63 -1.93
N THR A 74 -14.61 5.43 -0.87
CA THR A 74 -15.35 5.05 0.34
C THR A 74 -16.84 4.91 0.05
N GLN A 75 -17.43 5.84 -0.72
CA GLN A 75 -18.83 5.82 -1.12
C GLN A 75 -19.14 4.63 -2.05
N ILE A 76 -18.31 4.40 -3.07
CA ILE A 76 -18.53 3.32 -4.07
C ILE A 76 -18.41 1.94 -3.43
N ARG A 77 -17.37 1.72 -2.62
CA ARG A 77 -17.08 0.36 -2.12
C ARG A 77 -17.87 0.03 -0.87
N GLY A 78 -18.33 1.03 -0.10
CA GLY A 78 -18.91 0.84 1.23
C GLY A 78 -17.97 0.16 2.24
N ARG A 79 -16.73 -0.16 1.83
CA ARG A 79 -15.69 -0.86 2.58
C ARG A 79 -14.34 -0.26 2.25
N GLY A 80 -13.48 -0.15 3.26
CA GLY A 80 -12.10 0.33 3.12
C GLY A 80 -11.71 1.40 4.15
N PRO A 81 -10.49 1.95 4.03
CA PRO A 81 -9.91 2.82 5.05
C PRO A 81 -10.75 4.05 5.40
N GLY A 82 -11.47 4.62 4.43
CA GLY A 82 -12.23 5.86 4.64
C GLY A 82 -13.44 5.73 5.56
N VAL A 83 -13.91 4.50 5.82
CA VAL A 83 -14.96 4.25 6.83
C VAL A 83 -14.44 4.46 8.26
N PHE A 84 -13.15 4.25 8.48
CA PHE A 84 -12.47 4.47 9.76
C PHE A 84 -11.81 5.85 9.82
N LEU A 85 -11.33 6.34 8.67
CA LEU A 85 -10.56 7.54 8.53
C LEU A 85 -11.18 8.45 7.44
N PRO A 86 -12.17 9.30 7.78
CA PRO A 86 -12.90 10.09 6.79
C PRO A 86 -12.02 11.12 6.06
N CYS A 87 -10.93 11.54 6.71
CA CYS A 87 -9.96 12.48 6.15
C CYS A 87 -8.58 11.82 6.00
N VAL A 88 -7.93 12.04 4.86
CA VAL A 88 -6.59 11.56 4.59
C VAL A 88 -5.62 12.11 5.65
N ASN A 89 -4.84 11.22 6.27
CA ASN A 89 -3.86 11.59 7.28
C ASN A 89 -2.46 11.09 6.89
N LYS A 90 -1.60 12.00 6.40
CA LYS A 90 -0.23 11.67 5.98
C LYS A 90 0.59 11.03 7.09
N LYS A 91 0.50 11.54 8.32
CA LYS A 91 1.30 11.05 9.46
C LYS A 91 0.95 9.60 9.76
N LEU A 92 -0.35 9.29 9.80
CA LEU A 92 -0.82 7.93 10.06
C LEU A 92 -0.30 6.94 9.01
N LEU A 93 -0.32 7.34 7.73
CA LEU A 93 0.07 6.50 6.62
C LEU A 93 1.59 6.26 6.55
N VAL A 94 2.39 7.20 7.05
CA VAL A 94 3.87 7.08 7.08
C VAL A 94 4.34 6.30 8.31
N HIS A 95 3.72 6.49 9.47
CA HIS A 95 4.28 6.03 10.75
C HIS A 95 3.79 4.66 11.23
N ASN A 96 2.72 4.09 10.66
CA ASN A 96 2.22 2.81 11.14
C ASN A 96 1.77 1.86 10.01
N LYS A 97 2.75 1.12 9.46
CA LYS A 97 2.54 0.17 8.36
C LYS A 97 1.47 -0.88 8.66
N CYS A 98 1.45 -1.41 9.88
CA CYS A 98 0.45 -2.42 10.28
C CYS A 98 -0.98 -1.86 10.21
N LEU A 99 -1.20 -0.64 10.71
CA LEU A 99 -2.52 -0.01 10.60
C LEU A 99 -2.94 0.22 9.16
N VAL A 100 -2.03 0.70 8.32
CA VAL A 100 -2.31 0.92 6.90
C VAL A 100 -2.74 -0.37 6.23
N TYR A 101 -1.99 -1.45 6.44
CA TYR A 101 -2.31 -2.77 5.90
C TYR A 101 -3.63 -3.30 6.42
N PHE A 102 -3.95 -3.08 7.69
CA PHE A 102 -5.20 -3.53 8.28
C PHE A 102 -6.38 -2.82 7.63
N LEU A 103 -6.34 -1.49 7.58
CA LEU A 103 -7.41 -0.66 7.00
C LEU A 103 -7.63 -0.92 5.51
N THR A 104 -6.57 -1.18 4.77
CA THR A 104 -6.62 -1.40 3.32
C THR A 104 -6.87 -2.86 2.95
N GLY A 105 -6.80 -3.78 3.91
CA GLY A 105 -6.74 -5.22 3.62
C GLY A 105 -5.50 -5.60 2.79
N HIS A 106 -4.42 -4.82 2.87
CA HIS A 106 -3.17 -5.07 2.15
C HIS A 106 -2.14 -5.78 3.04
N GLY A 107 -1.01 -6.16 2.44
CA GLY A 107 0.10 -6.76 3.15
C GLY A 107 0.07 -8.29 3.12
N ARG A 108 0.55 -8.95 4.18
CA ARG A 108 0.74 -10.40 4.22
C ARG A 108 -0.54 -11.17 4.58
N PHE A 109 -1.66 -10.77 4.01
CA PHE A 109 -2.93 -11.49 4.14
C PHE A 109 -3.11 -12.44 2.95
N PRO A 110 -3.50 -13.72 3.16
CA PRO A 110 -3.79 -14.66 2.07
C PRO A 110 -4.67 -14.07 0.97
N CYS A 111 -5.79 -13.42 1.31
CA CYS A 111 -6.68 -12.80 0.32
C CYS A 111 -6.02 -11.71 -0.52
N HIS A 112 -5.11 -10.94 0.07
CA HIS A 112 -4.36 -9.90 -0.66
C HIS A 112 -3.30 -10.53 -1.55
N LEU A 113 -2.48 -11.42 -0.99
CA LEU A 113 -1.37 -12.04 -1.71
C LEU A 113 -1.85 -12.93 -2.86
N HIS A 114 -3.00 -13.60 -2.71
CA HIS A 114 -3.59 -14.45 -3.75
C HIS A 114 -3.89 -13.68 -5.05
N ARG A 115 -4.25 -12.39 -4.95
CA ARG A 115 -4.45 -11.52 -6.13
C ARG A 115 -3.18 -11.38 -6.98
N PHE A 116 -2.02 -11.54 -6.37
CA PHE A 116 -0.71 -11.53 -7.02
C PHE A 116 -0.18 -12.94 -7.32
N LYS A 117 -1.05 -13.96 -7.29
CA LYS A 117 -0.70 -15.36 -7.56
C LYS A 117 0.44 -15.87 -6.65
N LYS A 118 0.52 -15.34 -5.42
CA LYS A 118 1.57 -15.71 -4.45
C LYS A 118 1.23 -17.02 -3.73
N PRO A 119 0.24 -17.10 -2.83
CA PRO A 119 -0.26 -18.38 -2.32
C PRO A 119 -1.23 -19.02 -3.32
N ASN A 120 -1.33 -20.36 -3.31
CA ASN A 120 -2.30 -21.12 -4.10
C ASN A 120 -3.74 -20.96 -3.60
N SER A 121 -3.91 -20.48 -2.36
CA SER A 121 -5.22 -20.27 -1.74
C SER A 121 -5.29 -18.91 -1.06
N HIS A 122 -6.42 -18.23 -1.23
CA HIS A 122 -6.80 -17.03 -0.49
C HIS A 122 -7.32 -17.31 0.93
N LEU A 123 -7.41 -18.58 1.35
CA LEU A 123 -8.00 -18.96 2.64
C LEU A 123 -6.97 -18.91 3.78
N CYS A 124 -7.47 -18.63 4.97
CA CYS A 124 -6.81 -18.90 6.25
C CYS A 124 -6.76 -20.42 6.47
N PRO A 125 -5.76 -20.96 7.21
CA PRO A 125 -5.76 -22.37 7.60
C PRO A 125 -7.00 -22.85 8.34
N CYS A 126 -7.81 -21.95 8.92
CA CYS A 126 -9.10 -22.31 9.51
C CYS A 126 -10.27 -22.41 8.49
N GLY A 127 -9.99 -22.32 7.19
CA GLY A 127 -10.96 -22.50 6.10
C GLY A 127 -11.77 -21.26 5.69
N ARG A 128 -11.64 -20.12 6.39
CA ARG A 128 -12.32 -18.84 6.05
C ARG A 128 -11.43 -17.95 5.17
N PRO A 129 -11.99 -16.94 4.46
CA PRO A 129 -11.18 -15.96 3.74
C PRO A 129 -10.12 -15.32 4.65
N GLY A 130 -8.85 -15.38 4.23
CA GLY A 130 -7.73 -14.84 4.98
C GLY A 130 -7.56 -13.35 4.75
N ASP A 131 -8.57 -12.54 5.06
CA ASP A 131 -8.52 -11.07 4.98
C ASP A 131 -8.25 -10.42 6.34
N ALA A 132 -8.05 -9.10 6.34
CA ALA A 132 -7.68 -8.35 7.54
C ALA A 132 -8.76 -8.41 8.63
N ASP A 133 -10.04 -8.34 8.27
CA ASP A 133 -11.17 -8.37 9.20
C ASP A 133 -11.26 -9.73 9.88
N HIS A 134 -11.12 -10.82 9.11
CA HIS A 134 -11.09 -12.17 9.65
C HIS A 134 -10.00 -12.32 10.72
N TYR A 135 -8.77 -11.93 10.43
CA TYR A 135 -7.68 -12.02 11.39
C TYR A 135 -7.81 -11.02 12.56
N GLY A 136 -8.38 -9.85 12.31
CA GLY A 136 -8.59 -8.82 13.32
C GLY A 136 -9.62 -9.22 14.38
N PHE A 137 -10.68 -9.90 13.97
CA PHE A 137 -11.89 -10.04 14.79
C PHE A 137 -12.40 -11.48 14.97
N HIS A 138 -12.13 -12.38 14.02
CA HIS A 138 -12.92 -13.62 13.88
C HIS A 138 -12.09 -14.92 13.87
N CYS A 139 -10.78 -14.84 13.58
CA CYS A 139 -9.95 -16.02 13.36
C CYS A 139 -9.72 -16.84 14.64
N PRO A 140 -10.16 -18.11 14.72
CA PRO A 140 -10.00 -18.92 15.93
C PRO A 140 -8.53 -19.19 16.28
N LEU A 141 -7.65 -19.26 15.27
CA LEU A 141 -6.22 -19.58 15.45
C LEU A 141 -5.46 -18.51 16.22
N ILE A 142 -5.92 -17.25 16.17
CA ILE A 142 -5.26 -16.12 16.81
C ILE A 142 -6.19 -15.33 17.75
N LYS A 143 -7.20 -16.02 18.32
CA LYS A 143 -8.24 -15.46 19.19
C LYS A 143 -7.72 -14.56 20.31
N ARG A 144 -6.59 -14.92 20.92
CA ARG A 144 -5.96 -14.15 22.00
C ARG A 144 -5.51 -12.73 21.61
N TYR A 145 -5.39 -12.45 20.32
CA TYR A 145 -4.93 -11.17 19.79
C TYR A 145 -6.05 -10.35 19.13
N HIS A 146 -7.29 -10.84 19.15
CA HIS A 146 -8.41 -10.13 18.55
C HIS A 146 -8.54 -8.71 19.09
N LEU A 147 -8.89 -7.81 18.18
CA LEU A 147 -9.36 -6.48 18.48
C LEU A 147 -10.87 -6.56 18.74
N LYS A 148 -11.40 -5.60 19.50
CA LYS A 148 -12.85 -5.47 19.62
C LYS A 148 -13.40 -5.01 18.28
N GLU A 149 -14.34 -5.73 17.69
CA GLU A 149 -14.98 -5.31 16.44
C GLU A 149 -15.84 -4.05 16.67
N PRO A 150 -15.71 -3.01 15.83
CA PRO A 150 -16.54 -1.82 15.94
C PRO A 150 -17.93 -2.03 15.35
N ALA A 151 -18.94 -1.48 16.03
CA ALA A 151 -20.24 -1.23 15.40
C ALA A 151 -20.08 -0.28 14.20
N LEU A 152 -20.90 -0.48 13.16
CA LEU A 152 -20.81 0.26 11.88
C LEU A 152 -20.78 1.78 12.07
N ASN A 153 -21.67 2.31 12.90
CA ASN A 153 -21.80 3.73 13.23
C ASN A 153 -20.65 4.27 14.11
N HIS A 154 -19.86 3.40 14.74
CA HIS A 154 -18.79 3.79 15.67
C HIS A 154 -17.38 3.54 15.12
N ARG A 155 -17.23 3.16 13.84
CA ARG A 155 -15.93 2.83 13.23
C ARG A 155 -14.88 3.95 13.35
N VAL A 156 -15.28 5.20 13.16
CA VAL A 156 -14.38 6.36 13.27
C VAL A 156 -13.89 6.56 14.70
N GLU A 157 -14.79 6.52 15.67
CA GLU A 157 -14.45 6.71 17.08
C GLU A 157 -13.64 5.54 17.64
N TRP A 158 -14.03 4.32 17.26
CA TRP A 158 -13.26 3.12 17.55
C TRP A 158 -11.82 3.23 17.04
N PHE A 159 -11.65 3.70 15.80
CA PHE A 159 -10.32 3.83 15.22
C PHE A 159 -9.47 4.86 15.98
N LYS A 160 -10.04 6.01 16.36
CA LYS A 160 -9.35 7.00 17.21
C LYS A 160 -8.90 6.39 18.55
N LYS A 161 -9.73 5.57 19.17
CA LYS A 161 -9.39 4.86 20.42
C LYS A 161 -8.28 3.83 20.19
N LEU A 162 -8.34 3.09 19.08
CA LEU A 162 -7.31 2.13 18.70
C LEU A 162 -5.94 2.81 18.54
N LEU A 163 -5.88 4.00 17.91
CA LEU A 163 -4.64 4.76 17.75
C LEU A 163 -3.99 5.19 19.07
N LYS A 164 -4.81 5.45 20.09
CA LYS A 164 -4.35 5.87 21.43
C LYS A 164 -3.98 4.69 22.33
N ASN A 165 -4.42 3.48 21.99
CA ASN A 165 -4.21 2.30 22.82
C ASN A 165 -3.00 1.48 22.33
N ARG A 166 -1.87 1.62 23.03
CA ARG A 166 -0.62 0.92 22.70
C ARG A 166 -0.78 -0.61 22.67
N GLU A 167 -1.57 -1.18 23.57
CA GLU A 167 -1.81 -2.63 23.61
C GLU A 167 -2.55 -3.10 22.36
N CYS A 168 -3.57 -2.36 21.90
CA CYS A 168 -4.24 -2.66 20.64
C CYS A 168 -3.27 -2.62 19.43
N ILE A 169 -2.36 -1.64 19.40
CA ILE A 169 -1.35 -1.55 18.33
C ILE A 169 -0.39 -2.74 18.38
N LEU A 170 0.04 -3.17 19.56
CA LEU A 170 0.91 -4.33 19.72
C LEU A 170 0.21 -5.63 19.32
N ARG A 171 -1.08 -5.80 19.68
CA ARG A 171 -1.89 -6.94 19.21
C ARG A 171 -2.00 -6.96 17.70
N LEU A 172 -2.25 -5.81 17.07
CA LEU A 172 -2.29 -5.72 15.62
C LEU A 172 -0.95 -6.12 14.99
N ALA A 173 0.17 -5.65 15.52
CA ALA A 173 1.48 -6.06 15.05
C ALA A 173 1.73 -7.58 15.19
N LYS A 174 1.25 -8.20 16.28
CA LYS A 174 1.30 -9.66 16.47
C LYS A 174 0.44 -10.40 15.44
N ILE A 175 -0.79 -9.92 15.18
CA ILE A 175 -1.66 -10.46 14.13
C ILE A 175 -0.91 -10.47 12.79
N PHE A 176 -0.32 -9.34 12.39
CA PHE A 176 0.42 -9.25 11.12
C PHE A 176 1.58 -10.23 11.01
N ARG A 177 2.35 -10.37 12.08
CA ARG A 177 3.46 -11.33 12.12
C ARG A 177 2.95 -12.75 11.92
N LEU A 178 1.94 -13.15 12.68
CA LEU A 178 1.35 -14.50 12.59
C LEU A 178 0.74 -14.77 11.20
N CYS A 179 0.03 -13.81 10.62
CA CYS A 179 -0.50 -13.94 9.25
C CYS A 179 0.63 -14.17 8.24
N GLY A 180 1.72 -13.39 8.37
CA GLY A 180 2.91 -13.55 7.54
C GLY A 180 3.55 -14.92 7.67
N ASP A 181 3.73 -15.41 8.89
CA ASP A 181 4.36 -16.70 9.16
C ASP A 181 3.48 -17.86 8.64
N MET A 182 2.17 -17.79 8.82
CA MET A 182 1.22 -18.74 8.26
C MET A 182 1.26 -18.75 6.74
N CYS A 183 1.25 -17.58 6.09
CA CYS A 183 1.39 -17.46 4.64
C CYS A 183 2.73 -18.05 4.14
N ASN A 184 3.83 -17.79 4.84
CA ASN A 184 5.13 -18.32 4.45
C ASN A 184 5.16 -19.85 4.52
N ARG A 185 4.60 -20.45 5.59
CA ARG A 185 4.47 -21.91 5.72
C ARG A 185 3.62 -22.53 4.60
N LEU A 186 2.49 -21.90 4.28
CA LEU A 186 1.64 -22.33 3.17
C LEU A 186 2.38 -22.26 1.82
N ASN A 187 3.29 -21.29 1.66
CA ASN A 187 4.12 -21.17 0.47
C ASN A 187 5.29 -22.16 0.44
N SER A 188 5.87 -22.53 1.60
CA SER A 188 7.02 -23.45 1.68
C SER A 188 6.62 -24.92 1.56
N LEU A 189 5.38 -25.27 1.88
CA LEU A 189 4.81 -26.61 1.66
C LEU A 189 4.43 -26.87 0.19
N ASN A 190 4.70 -25.91 -0.71
CA ASN A 190 4.41 -26.05 -2.14
C ASN A 190 5.66 -26.55 -2.90
N PRO A 191 5.71 -27.83 -3.32
CA PRO A 191 6.84 -28.38 -4.07
C PRO A 191 7.06 -27.74 -5.44
N ALA A 192 6.07 -27.01 -6.00
CA ALA A 192 6.21 -26.34 -7.30
C ALA A 192 7.13 -25.10 -7.26
N ARG A 193 7.51 -24.59 -6.07
CA ARG A 193 8.41 -23.43 -5.92
C ARG A 193 9.84 -23.75 -5.51
N VAL A 194 10.15 -25.01 -5.18
CA VAL A 194 11.51 -25.41 -4.78
C VAL A 194 12.46 -25.53 -5.99
N ARG A 195 11.94 -25.50 -7.23
CA ARG A 195 12.76 -25.57 -8.46
C ARG A 195 13.19 -24.21 -9.01
N ILE A 196 13.68 -23.28 -8.19
CA ILE A 196 14.58 -22.23 -8.67
C ILE A 196 15.62 -21.94 -7.60
N GLN A 197 16.54 -22.89 -7.40
CA GLN A 197 17.83 -22.57 -6.81
C GLN A 197 18.90 -23.51 -7.35
N VAL A 198 19.86 -22.90 -8.05
CA VAL A 198 21.22 -23.38 -8.36
C VAL A 198 21.36 -24.43 -9.48
N SER A 199 21.53 -23.91 -10.71
CA SER A 199 22.46 -24.50 -11.69
C SER A 199 23.36 -23.41 -12.26
N GLN A 200 24.23 -22.85 -11.41
CA GLN A 200 25.56 -22.41 -11.84
C GLN A 200 26.53 -23.27 -11.06
N LYS A 201 26.96 -24.36 -11.68
CA LYS A 201 28.16 -25.11 -11.31
C LYS A 201 28.95 -25.26 -12.60
N LEU A 202 30.06 -24.52 -12.65
CA LEU A 202 31.35 -24.83 -13.26
C LEU A 202 31.33 -25.90 -14.37
N GLU A 203 31.58 -25.46 -15.60
CA GLU A 203 32.71 -25.85 -16.45
C GLU A 203 33.12 -24.63 -17.29
#